data_AF-A0A2D4GBT1-F1
#
_entry.id   AF-A0A2D4GBT1-F1
#
_cell.length_a   1.000
_cell.length_b   1.000
_cell.length_c   1.000
_cell.angle_alpha   90.00
_cell.angle_beta   90.00
_cell.angle_gamma   90.00
#
_symmetry.space_group_name_H-M   'P 1'
#
loop_
_entity.id
_entity.type
_entity.pdbx_description
1 polymer ?
#
loop_
_entity_poly.entity_id
_entity_poly.type
_entity_poly.pdbx_seq_one_letter_code
_entity_poly.pdbx_strand_id
1 'polypeptide(L)'
;MGAVPAGFRPSTLAQLLDEGNQFQTASFLQPMLTPSNLSFQDLVWSPEKRSIQPRPTRISLVMTLWNCKGIPFPGISIQVLSRHIRLCLFDGNRILSNIHTVRATWQPKNPKTWTFSPRVSGILPCILDGDCFIRSNDPSPTLDYCLNLESLTTIQQVREEN
;
A
#
# COMPACT_ATOMS: atom_id res chain seq x y z
N MET A 1 32.77 7.14 2.03
CA MET A 1 31.59 7.69 1.33
C MET A 1 30.47 6.67 1.37
N GLY A 2 29.39 6.98 2.08
CA GLY A 2 28.26 6.10 2.29
C GLY A 2 27.38 5.89 1.07
N ALA A 3 27.72 4.95 0.21
CA ALA A 3 26.90 4.65 -0.95
C ALA A 3 25.69 3.79 -0.55
N VAL A 4 24.52 4.15 -1.10
CA VAL A 4 23.34 3.28 -1.11
C VAL A 4 23.73 1.96 -1.80
N PRO A 5 23.37 0.77 -1.25
CA PRO A 5 23.78 -0.50 -1.85
C PRO A 5 23.28 -0.65 -3.30
N ALA A 6 24.07 -1.33 -4.13
CA ALA A 6 23.69 -1.62 -5.50
C ALA A 6 22.34 -2.37 -5.54
N GLY A 7 21.38 -1.84 -6.29
CA GLY A 7 20.03 -2.42 -6.44
C GLY A 7 18.92 -1.67 -5.71
N PHE A 8 19.23 -0.75 -4.80
CA PHE A 8 18.21 0.16 -4.26
C PHE A 8 17.80 1.16 -5.34
N ARG A 9 16.49 1.34 -5.50
CA ARG A 9 15.90 2.30 -6.42
C ARG A 9 14.83 3.11 -5.70
N PRO A 10 14.60 4.37 -6.10
CA PRO A 10 13.42 5.10 -5.66
C PRO A 10 12.16 4.29 -5.95
N SER A 11 11.23 4.30 -5.00
CA SER A 11 9.96 3.59 -5.13
C SER A 11 8.99 4.37 -5.99
N THR A 12 8.42 3.72 -6.99
CA THR A 12 7.39 4.30 -7.86
C THR A 12 6.10 4.53 -7.05
N LEU A 13 5.73 3.58 -6.19
CA LEU A 13 4.54 3.72 -5.32
C LEU A 13 4.69 4.85 -4.30
N ALA A 14 5.91 5.19 -3.89
CA ALA A 14 6.18 6.37 -3.05
C ALA A 14 5.79 7.65 -3.77
N GLN A 15 6.31 7.82 -4.98
CA GLN A 15 6.11 9.02 -5.78
C GLN A 15 4.63 9.24 -6.06
N LEU A 16 3.91 8.19 -6.45
CA LEU A 16 2.47 8.26 -6.73
C LEU A 16 1.61 8.58 -5.50
N LEU A 17 2.06 8.21 -4.30
CA LEU A 17 1.40 8.60 -3.04
C LEU A 17 1.70 10.05 -2.65
N ASP A 18 2.88 10.56 -3.00
CA ASP A 18 3.28 11.95 -2.74
C ASP A 18 2.63 12.92 -3.75
N GLU A 19 2.34 12.47 -4.97
CA GLU A 19 1.67 13.26 -6.02
C GLU A 19 0.21 13.60 -5.71
N GLY A 20 -0.48 12.80 -4.88
CA GLY A 20 -1.84 13.12 -4.47
C GLY A 20 -2.60 11.99 -3.78
N ASN A 21 -3.88 12.25 -3.51
CA ASN A 21 -4.72 11.35 -2.72
C ASN A 21 -5.42 10.25 -3.55
N GLN A 22 -5.27 10.27 -4.88
CA GLN A 22 -6.02 9.39 -5.78
C GLN A 22 -5.85 7.88 -5.48
N PHE A 23 -4.67 7.48 -4.98
CA PHE A 23 -4.35 6.09 -4.67
C PHE A 23 -4.52 5.74 -3.19
N GLN A 24 -5.03 6.65 -2.37
CA GLN A 24 -5.25 6.36 -0.95
C GLN A 24 -6.46 5.46 -0.76
N THR A 25 -6.40 4.58 0.23
CA THR A 25 -7.51 3.67 0.58
C THR A 25 -8.84 4.41 0.79
N ALA A 26 -8.80 5.61 1.37
CA ALA A 26 -9.98 6.45 1.55
C ALA A 26 -10.70 6.75 0.24
N SER A 27 -9.95 7.04 -0.84
CA SER A 27 -10.52 7.35 -2.16
C SER A 27 -11.23 6.17 -2.82
N PHE A 28 -10.89 4.94 -2.45
CA PHE A 28 -11.53 3.73 -2.97
C PHE A 28 -12.71 3.25 -2.11
N LEU A 29 -12.80 3.73 -0.87
CA LEU A 29 -13.88 3.42 0.07
C LEU A 29 -14.99 4.47 0.07
N GLN A 30 -14.64 5.74 -0.14
CA GLN A 30 -15.63 6.82 -0.19
C GLN A 30 -16.51 6.68 -1.43
N PRO A 31 -17.82 6.91 -1.32
CA PRO A 31 -18.71 6.90 -2.47
C PRO A 31 -18.38 8.09 -3.39
N MET A 32 -18.23 7.83 -4.68
CA MET A 32 -18.01 8.88 -5.68
C MET A 32 -19.31 9.30 -6.36
N LEU A 33 -19.43 10.59 -6.65
CA LEU A 33 -20.50 11.11 -7.48
C LEU A 33 -20.22 10.83 -8.96
N THR A 34 -21.29 10.70 -9.73
CA THR A 34 -21.19 10.67 -11.19
C THR A 34 -20.77 12.04 -11.74
N PRO A 35 -20.27 12.13 -12.99
CA PRO A 35 -19.87 13.42 -13.56
C PRO A 35 -20.97 14.49 -13.61
N SER A 36 -22.24 14.08 -13.59
CA SER A 36 -23.38 15.00 -13.49
C SER A 36 -23.66 15.51 -12.07
N ASN A 37 -23.02 14.94 -11.04
CA ASN A 37 -23.27 15.17 -9.61
C ASN A 37 -24.70 14.89 -9.14
N LEU A 38 -25.50 14.15 -9.93
CA LEU A 38 -26.90 13.86 -9.60
C LEU A 38 -27.10 12.47 -8.97
N SER A 39 -26.06 11.64 -8.96
CA SER A 39 -26.13 10.28 -8.42
C SER A 39 -24.75 9.82 -7.96
N PHE A 40 -24.72 8.77 -7.13
CA PHE A 40 -23.48 8.09 -6.77
C PHE A 40 -23.15 7.02 -7.82
N GLN A 41 -21.87 6.91 -8.18
CA GLN A 41 -21.36 5.89 -9.10
C GLN A 41 -21.37 4.49 -8.47
N ASP A 42 -21.29 4.45 -7.13
CA ASP A 42 -21.10 3.23 -6.32
C ASP A 42 -22.37 2.76 -5.61
N LEU A 43 -23.48 3.50 -5.74
CA LEU A 43 -24.77 3.14 -5.14
C LEU A 43 -25.84 3.02 -6.22
N VAL A 44 -26.58 1.92 -6.22
CA VAL A 44 -27.65 1.65 -7.18
C VAL A 44 -28.97 1.47 -6.44
N TRP A 45 -29.99 2.21 -6.82
CA TRP A 45 -31.34 2.00 -6.30
C TRP A 45 -31.93 0.71 -6.88
N SER A 46 -32.33 -0.24 -6.03
CA SER A 46 -33.08 -1.43 -6.43
C SER A 46 -34.58 -1.16 -6.30
N PRO A 47 -35.33 -1.04 -7.41
CA PRO A 47 -36.78 -0.81 -7.35
C PRO A 47 -37.54 -2.01 -6.74
N GLU A 48 -37.03 -3.23 -6.95
CA GLU A 48 -37.58 -4.48 -6.41
C GLU A 48 -37.50 -4.52 -4.88
N LYS A 49 -36.34 -4.17 -4.32
CA LYS A 49 -36.09 -4.18 -2.88
C LYS A 49 -36.41 -2.85 -2.20
N ARG A 50 -36.86 -1.84 -2.96
CA ARG A 50 -37.08 -0.45 -2.52
C ARG A 50 -35.97 0.07 -1.61
N SER A 51 -34.72 -0.23 -1.95
CA SER A 51 -33.55 0.12 -1.13
C SER A 51 -32.34 0.44 -1.99
N ILE A 52 -31.45 1.26 -1.44
CA ILE A 52 -30.14 1.53 -2.03
C ILE A 52 -29.27 0.30 -1.79
N GLN A 53 -28.64 -0.19 -2.86
CA GLN A 53 -27.72 -1.30 -2.83
C GLN A 53 -26.31 -0.82 -3.20
N PRO A 54 -25.27 -1.32 -2.52
CA PRO A 54 -23.90 -1.06 -2.93
C PRO A 54 -23.65 -1.69 -4.30
N ARG A 55 -22.93 -0.97 -5.16
CA ARG A 55 -22.43 -1.54 -6.42
C ARG A 55 -21.35 -2.57 -6.08
N PRO A 56 -21.47 -3.82 -6.54
CA PRO A 56 -20.46 -4.83 -6.26
C PRO A 56 -19.12 -4.41 -6.90
N THR A 57 -18.10 -4.26 -6.06
CA THR A 57 -16.73 -4.12 -6.56
C THR A 57 -16.26 -5.41 -7.16
N ARG A 58 -15.59 -5.31 -8.31
CA ARG A 58 -15.08 -6.49 -9.00
C ARG A 58 -13.96 -7.16 -8.23
N ILE A 59 -13.10 -6.39 -7.56
CA ILE A 59 -11.95 -6.93 -6.83
C ILE A 59 -11.80 -6.26 -5.47
N SER A 60 -11.85 -7.08 -4.42
CA SER A 60 -11.48 -6.72 -3.06
C SER A 60 -10.65 -7.86 -2.48
N LEU A 61 -9.38 -7.59 -2.22
CA LEU A 61 -8.41 -8.55 -1.71
C LEU A 61 -8.01 -8.15 -0.28
N VAL A 62 -8.11 -9.10 0.62
CA VAL A 62 -7.58 -9.00 1.99
C VAL A 62 -6.47 -10.02 2.12
N MET A 63 -5.31 -9.60 2.59
CA MET A 63 -4.19 -10.51 2.84
C MET A 63 -3.39 -10.06 4.06
N THR A 64 -2.83 -11.02 4.77
CA THR A 64 -2.01 -10.75 5.95
C THR A 64 -0.54 -10.95 5.62
N LEU A 65 0.26 -9.92 5.81
CA LEU A 65 1.72 -10.03 5.77
C LEU A 65 2.23 -10.64 7.07
N TRP A 66 3.17 -11.58 6.96
CA TRP A 66 3.78 -12.25 8.11
C TRP A 66 5.24 -11.87 8.29
N ASN A 67 6.06 -12.11 7.26
CA ASN A 67 7.47 -11.80 7.30
C ASN A 67 8.05 -11.58 5.90
N CYS A 68 9.12 -10.78 5.85
CA CYS A 68 9.97 -10.64 4.67
C CYS A 68 11.41 -10.96 5.09
N LYS A 69 12.06 -11.88 4.38
CA LYS A 69 13.39 -12.42 4.72
C LYS A 69 14.40 -12.07 3.62
N GLY A 70 15.68 -12.04 4.00
CA GLY A 70 16.76 -11.84 3.04
C GLY A 70 16.95 -10.38 2.63
N ILE A 71 16.47 -9.44 3.43
CA ILE A 71 16.59 -8.01 3.12
C ILE A 71 18.04 -7.57 3.33
N PRO A 72 18.68 -6.92 2.34
CA PRO A 72 20.05 -6.45 2.45
C PRO A 72 20.17 -5.36 3.53
N PHE A 73 21.28 -5.38 4.25
CA PHE A 73 21.58 -4.38 5.26
C PHE A 73 22.13 -3.10 4.58
N PRO A 74 21.66 -1.91 4.95
CA PRO A 74 22.22 -0.67 4.43
C PRO A 74 23.64 -0.44 4.98
N GLY A 75 24.48 0.29 4.25
CA GLY A 75 25.87 0.56 4.66
C GLY A 75 25.99 1.29 6.02
N ILE A 76 27.15 1.21 6.66
CA ILE A 76 27.42 1.67 8.04
C ILE A 76 27.11 3.17 8.24
N SER A 77 27.21 3.99 7.20
CA SER A 77 26.95 5.44 7.22
C SER A 77 25.47 5.82 6.97
N ILE A 78 24.57 4.84 6.93
CA ILE A 78 23.17 5.04 6.58
C ILE A 78 22.31 4.67 7.79
N GLN A 79 21.59 5.65 8.33
CA GLN A 79 20.62 5.42 9.39
C GLN A 79 19.28 5.01 8.78
N VAL A 80 18.70 3.89 9.23
CA VAL A 80 17.36 3.48 8.82
C VAL A 80 16.32 4.12 9.74
N LEU A 81 15.44 4.93 9.17
CA LEU A 81 14.34 5.57 9.90
C LEU A 81 13.14 4.62 10.02
N SER A 82 12.80 3.95 8.93
CA SER A 82 11.62 3.09 8.86
C SER A 82 11.70 2.12 7.71
N ARG A 83 10.93 1.02 7.82
CA ARG A 83 10.84 -0.03 6.81
C ARG A 83 9.39 -0.28 6.50
N HIS A 84 9.04 -0.35 5.23
CA HIS A 84 7.66 -0.44 4.77
C HIS A 84 7.54 -1.43 3.62
N ILE A 85 6.37 -2.03 3.48
CA ILE A 85 5.92 -2.68 2.25
C ILE A 85 4.79 -1.86 1.67
N ARG A 86 4.83 -1.64 0.36
CA ARG A 86 3.73 -1.04 -0.40
C ARG A 86 3.20 -2.04 -1.42
N LEU A 87 1.88 -2.12 -1.52
CA LEU A 87 1.17 -3.09 -2.35
C LEU A 87 0.09 -2.40 -3.17
N CYS A 88 -0.08 -2.80 -4.42
CA CYS A 88 -1.20 -2.40 -5.26
C CYS A 88 -1.47 -3.41 -6.38
N LEU A 89 -2.65 -3.34 -6.99
CA LEU A 89 -2.97 -4.03 -8.23
C LEU A 89 -2.59 -3.17 -9.43
N PHE A 90 -2.02 -3.83 -10.44
CA PHE A 90 -1.44 -3.22 -11.62
C PHE A 90 -1.68 -4.11 -12.84
N ASP A 91 -1.95 -3.52 -14.01
CA ASP A 91 -2.26 -4.23 -15.27
C ASP A 91 -1.09 -4.32 -16.26
N GLY A 92 0.12 -3.94 -15.84
CA GLY A 92 1.28 -3.82 -16.75
C GLY A 92 1.55 -2.39 -17.19
N ASN A 93 0.56 -1.49 -17.14
CA ASN A 93 0.70 -0.10 -17.58
C ASN A 93 0.30 0.93 -16.51
N ARG A 94 -0.74 0.67 -15.70
CA ARG A 94 -1.33 1.60 -14.74
C ARG A 94 -1.75 0.90 -13.44
N ILE A 95 -1.75 1.66 -12.36
CA ILE A 95 -2.27 1.22 -11.06
C ILE A 95 -3.79 1.27 -11.09
N LEU A 96 -4.43 0.21 -10.58
CA LEU A 96 -5.88 0.04 -10.63
C LEU A 96 -6.56 0.00 -9.26
N SER A 97 -5.77 -0.07 -8.18
CA SER A 97 -6.28 -0.12 -6.81
C SER A 97 -5.73 1.01 -5.95
N ASN A 98 -6.19 1.06 -4.70
CA ASN A 98 -5.47 1.77 -3.67
C ASN A 98 -4.06 1.18 -3.49
N ILE A 99 -3.13 2.03 -3.05
CA ILE A 99 -1.80 1.63 -2.58
C ILE A 99 -1.89 1.47 -1.06
N HIS A 100 -1.69 0.25 -0.58
CA HIS A 100 -1.68 -0.04 0.84
C HIS A 100 -0.24 -0.03 1.37
N THR A 101 0.01 0.65 2.48
CA THR A 101 1.34 0.73 3.12
C THR A 101 1.31 0.06 4.48
N VAL A 102 2.20 -0.91 4.69
CA VAL A 102 2.41 -1.55 5.99
C VAL A 102 3.82 -1.28 6.46
N ARG A 103 3.96 -0.86 7.72
CA ARG A 103 5.24 -0.66 8.38
C ARG A 103 5.73 -1.95 9.02
N ALA A 104 6.94 -2.34 8.67
CA ALA A 104 7.61 -3.48 9.25
C ALA A 104 8.16 -3.17 10.64
N THR A 105 8.14 -4.18 11.51
CA THR A 105 8.93 -4.21 12.74
C THR A 105 10.27 -4.88 12.45
N TRP A 106 11.33 -4.34 13.05
CA TRP A 106 12.70 -4.84 12.89
C TRP A 106 13.30 -5.11 14.27
N GLN A 107 13.98 -6.24 14.42
CA GLN A 107 14.61 -6.65 15.67
C GLN A 107 16.12 -6.83 15.48
N PRO A 108 16.97 -6.34 16.40
CA PRO A 108 18.42 -6.51 16.32
C PRO A 108 18.86 -7.98 16.28
N LYS A 109 18.09 -8.88 16.90
CA LYS A 109 18.36 -10.33 16.94
C LYS A 109 18.30 -10.97 15.55
N ASN A 110 17.48 -10.43 14.65
CA ASN A 110 17.24 -10.97 13.31
C ASN A 110 17.23 -9.83 12.26
N PRO A 111 18.40 -9.21 11.98
CA PRO A 111 18.44 -7.94 11.27
C PRO A 111 18.05 -8.03 9.79
N LYS A 112 18.07 -9.24 9.20
CA LYS A 112 17.70 -9.52 7.81
C LYS A 112 16.22 -9.89 7.62
N THR A 113 15.45 -9.89 8.71
CA THR A 113 14.04 -10.29 8.72
C THR A 113 13.18 -9.12 9.17
N TRP A 114 12.17 -8.80 8.39
CA TRP A 114 11.13 -7.85 8.71
C TRP A 114 9.89 -8.64 9.15
N THR A 115 9.29 -8.23 10.26
CA THR A 115 8.11 -8.89 10.82
C THR A 115 6.91 -7.97 10.79
N PHE A 116 5.74 -8.55 10.55
CA PHE A 116 4.46 -7.85 10.50
C PHE A 116 3.51 -8.50 11.51
N SER A 117 2.76 -7.67 12.23
CA SER A 117 1.78 -8.13 13.20
C SER A 117 0.43 -8.21 12.51
N PRO A 118 -0.21 -9.39 12.38
CA PRO A 118 -1.45 -9.55 11.63
C PRO A 118 -2.56 -8.60 12.01
N ARG A 119 -2.68 -8.29 13.31
CA ARG A 119 -3.54 -7.24 13.86
C ARG A 119 -2.87 -6.65 15.07
N VAL A 120 -2.83 -5.33 15.12
CA VAL A 120 -2.28 -4.60 16.26
C VAL A 120 -3.41 -4.37 17.27
N SER A 121 -3.18 -4.70 18.55
CA SER A 121 -4.17 -4.45 19.60
C SER A 121 -4.06 -3.00 20.11
N GLY A 122 -5.21 -2.37 20.39
CA GLY A 122 -5.30 -1.03 21.00
C GLY A 122 -5.43 0.13 20.01
N ILE A 123 -5.03 1.34 20.42
CA ILE A 123 -5.15 2.62 19.67
C ILE A 123 -3.93 2.83 18.75
N LEU A 124 -3.26 1.75 18.36
CA LEU A 124 -2.04 1.85 17.56
C LEU A 124 -2.40 2.23 16.11
N PRO A 125 -1.54 2.99 15.42
CA PRO A 125 -1.79 3.37 14.03
C PRO A 125 -1.96 2.14 13.13
N CYS A 126 -2.95 2.18 12.23
CA CYS A 126 -3.25 1.09 11.30
C CYS A 126 -2.11 0.77 10.33
N ILE A 127 -1.13 1.68 10.15
CA ILE A 127 0.08 1.38 9.35
C ILE A 127 0.92 0.26 9.95
N LEU A 128 0.78 -0.05 11.24
CA LEU A 128 1.46 -1.16 11.90
C LEU A 128 0.74 -2.50 11.70
N ASP A 129 -0.46 -2.47 11.13
CA ASP A 129 -1.28 -3.64 10.89
C ASP A 129 -0.78 -4.40 9.65
N GLY A 130 -0.56 -5.70 9.83
CA GLY A 130 -0.13 -6.61 8.77
C GLY A 130 -1.24 -6.95 7.79
N ASP A 131 -2.49 -6.72 8.16
CA ASP A 131 -3.65 -6.91 7.29
C ASP A 131 -3.71 -5.81 6.21
N CYS A 132 -3.43 -6.22 4.98
CA CYS A 132 -3.49 -5.38 3.80
C CYS A 132 -4.87 -5.48 3.15
N PHE A 133 -5.45 -4.32 2.85
CA PHE A 133 -6.70 -4.19 2.12
C PHE A 133 -6.47 -3.53 0.76
N ILE A 134 -6.76 -4.26 -0.31
CA ILE A 134 -6.60 -3.79 -1.70
C ILE A 134 -7.94 -3.90 -2.42
N ARG A 135 -8.42 -2.78 -2.96
CA ARG A 135 -9.71 -2.66 -3.63
C ARG A 135 -9.51 -1.97 -4.97
N SER A 136 -10.08 -2.55 -6.02
CA SER A 136 -10.16 -1.93 -7.34
C SER A 136 -11.62 -1.65 -7.66
N ASN A 137 -11.87 -0.42 -8.11
CA ASN A 137 -13.16 0.03 -8.62
C ASN A 137 -13.21 -0.06 -10.16
N ASP A 138 -12.17 -0.61 -10.79
CA ASP A 138 -12.11 -0.71 -12.25
C ASP A 138 -13.24 -1.61 -12.79
N PRO A 139 -14.05 -1.12 -13.74
CA PRO A 139 -15.17 -1.87 -14.28
C PRO A 139 -14.77 -2.85 -15.38
N SER A 140 -13.49 -2.90 -15.79
CA SER A 140 -13.07 -3.76 -16.90
C SER A 140 -13.09 -5.24 -16.50
N PRO A 141 -13.47 -6.15 -17.42
CA PRO A 141 -13.48 -7.60 -17.20
C PRO A 141 -12.12 -8.26 -17.42
N THR A 142 -11.05 -7.49 -17.65
CA THR A 142 -9.74 -8.01 -18.03
C THR A 142 -9.10 -8.75 -16.84
N LEU A 143 -8.65 -9.99 -17.07
CA LEU A 143 -8.13 -10.90 -16.05
C LEU A 143 -6.63 -10.70 -15.72
N ASP A 144 -5.97 -9.76 -16.40
CA ASP A 144 -4.52 -9.59 -16.34
C ASP A 144 -4.08 -8.64 -15.21
N TYR A 145 -4.61 -8.86 -14.01
CA TYR A 145 -4.22 -8.08 -12.83
C TYR A 145 -3.06 -8.75 -12.09
N CYS A 146 -1.99 -8.00 -11.89
CA CYS A 146 -0.82 -8.40 -11.12
C CYS A 146 -0.77 -7.65 -9.79
N LEU A 147 -0.29 -8.33 -8.73
CA LEU A 147 0.04 -7.69 -7.48
C LEU A 147 1.47 -7.15 -7.55
N ASN A 148 1.64 -5.84 -7.48
CA ASN A 148 2.94 -5.22 -7.32
C ASN A 148 3.26 -5.06 -5.82
N LEU A 149 4.46 -5.46 -5.41
CA LEU A 149 4.96 -5.40 -4.04
C LEU A 149 6.34 -4.74 -4.03
N GLU A 150 6.43 -3.60 -3.36
CA GLU A 150 7.70 -2.90 -3.16
C GLU A 150 8.11 -2.97 -1.69
N SER A 151 9.35 -3.41 -1.43
CA SER A 151 9.97 -3.34 -0.10
C SER A 151 10.81 -2.08 -0.01
N LEU A 152 10.49 -1.22 0.97
CA LEU A 152 11.09 0.10 1.11
C LEU A 152 11.83 0.24 2.42
N THR A 153 13.04 0.79 2.34
CA THR A 153 13.78 1.24 3.52
C THR A 153 13.95 2.74 3.42
N THR A 154 13.32 3.46 4.34
CA THR A 154 13.53 4.91 4.48
C THR A 154 14.84 5.14 5.22
N ILE A 155 15.74 5.88 4.59
CA ILE A 155 17.08 6.10 5.09
C ILE A 155 17.38 7.58 5.25
N GLN A 156 18.25 7.90 6.20
CA GLN A 156 18.86 9.21 6.39
C GLN A 156 20.38 9.05 6.36
N GLN A 157 21.04 9.86 5.54
CA GLN A 157 22.50 9.87 5.47
C GLN A 157 23.03 10.69 6.65
N VAL A 158 23.84 10.05 7.50
CA VAL A 158 24.50 10.74 8.61
C VAL A 158 25.69 11.49 8.03
N ARG A 159 25.67 12.82 8.08
CA ARG A 159 26.88 13.63 7.83
C ARG A 159 27.74 13.53 9.09
N GLU A 160 28.97 13.06 8.96
CA GLU A 160 29.98 13.28 10.00
C GLU A 160 30.29 14.79 9.98
N GLU A 161 29.89 15.49 11.05
CA GLU A 161 30.43 16.82 11.35
C GLU A 161 31.84 16.60 11.91
N ASN A 162 32.85 17.09 11.18
CA ASN A 162 34.22 17.21 11.65
C ASN A 162 34.39 18.46 12.53
#